data_AF-A0A521HTK5-F1
#
_entry.id   AF-A0A521HTK5-F1
#
_cell.length_a   1.000
_cell.length_b   1.000
_cell.length_c   1.000
_cell.angle_alpha   90.00
_cell.angle_beta   90.00
_cell.angle_gamma   90.00
#
_symmetry.space_group_name_H-M   'P 1'
#
loop_
_entity.id
_entity.type
_entity.pdbx_description
1 polymer ?
#
loop_
_entity_poly.entity_id
_entity_poly.type
_entity_poly.pdbx_seq_one_letter_code
_entity_poly.pdbx_strand_id
1 'polypeptide(L)'
;MSNIHSACMLVAALALSASLPIEAQDSHSHTQQEKQGQQQDQKHEHGQMHKHEHMHKHGHKHQKEGTKTATPAATPATNTQKWSADADLRKGMADVHAALDDLRHHEMGHMPANMAAERAGKIEDAVAYIIANCKLTPDADAALHKIILPLQSAAQRLKKDPADMAAIAAMRDAVANYPRQFDDPLWSAAASE
;
A
#
# COMPACT_ATOMS: atom_id res chain seq x y z
N MET A 1 -39.40 6.30 47.42
CA MET A 1 -39.53 7.75 47.67
C MET A 1 -38.70 8.45 46.62
N SER A 2 -39.40 9.01 45.64
CA SER A 2 -38.90 9.66 44.43
C SER A 2 -38.14 10.94 44.76
N ASN A 3 -37.14 11.30 43.95
CA ASN A 3 -36.81 12.69 43.69
C ASN A 3 -36.44 12.86 42.21
N ILE A 4 -37.32 13.58 41.54
CA ILE A 4 -37.32 13.94 40.12
C ILE A 4 -36.72 15.34 40.07
N HIS A 5 -35.61 15.55 39.35
CA HIS A 5 -35.21 16.87 38.87
C HIS A 5 -34.90 16.70 37.38
N SER A 6 -35.90 16.95 36.54
CA SER A 6 -36.21 18.24 35.93
C SER A 6 -35.23 18.55 34.80
N ALA A 7 -35.70 18.26 33.59
CA ALA A 7 -35.10 18.64 32.34
C ALA A 7 -35.11 20.17 32.19
N CYS A 8 -34.02 20.73 31.67
CA CYS A 8 -34.05 22.04 31.04
C CYS A 8 -33.43 21.90 29.65
N MET A 9 -34.30 21.60 28.69
CA MET A 9 -34.04 21.88 27.27
C MET A 9 -33.94 23.39 27.10
N LEU A 10 -32.85 23.86 26.50
CA LEU A 10 -32.83 25.17 25.85
C LEU A 10 -32.30 24.97 24.42
N VAL A 11 -33.28 25.00 23.52
CA VAL A 11 -33.15 25.16 22.08
C VAL A 11 -32.95 26.65 21.81
N ALA A 12 -31.89 27.01 21.09
CA ALA A 12 -31.74 28.29 20.38
C ALA A 12 -30.54 28.16 19.44
N ALA A 13 -30.52 28.65 18.21
CA ALA A 13 -31.51 29.09 17.27
C ALA A 13 -30.74 29.15 15.94
N LEU A 14 -31.39 28.79 14.83
CA LEU A 14 -30.85 28.94 13.49
C LEU A 14 -30.51 30.41 13.19
N ALA A 15 -29.33 30.68 12.66
CA ALA A 15 -29.05 31.87 11.86
C ALA A 15 -28.63 31.44 10.46
N LEU A 16 -29.61 31.49 9.56
CA LEU A 16 -29.51 31.42 8.12
C LEU A 16 -28.73 32.64 7.62
N SER A 17 -27.64 32.45 6.87
CA SER A 17 -26.97 33.54 6.14
C SER A 17 -26.78 33.15 4.68
N ALA A 18 -27.15 34.10 3.84
CA ALA A 18 -27.52 33.99 2.44
C ALA A 18 -26.42 33.49 1.49
N SER A 19 -26.88 32.77 0.47
CA SER A 19 -26.20 32.61 -0.82
C SER A 19 -26.01 33.94 -1.54
N LEU A 20 -24.84 34.11 -2.15
CA LEU A 20 -24.60 34.99 -3.29
C LEU A 20 -23.89 34.15 -4.38
N PRO A 21 -24.39 34.10 -5.62
CA PRO A 21 -23.58 33.76 -6.77
C PRO A 21 -23.16 35.03 -7.54
N ILE A 22 -22.29 34.82 -8.52
CA ILE A 22 -21.82 35.74 -9.57
C ILE A 22 -20.43 36.33 -9.26
N GLU A 23 -19.40 35.77 -9.87
CA GLU A 23 -18.81 36.37 -11.07
C GLU A 23 -18.09 35.29 -11.90
N ALA A 24 -18.56 35.14 -13.13
CA ALA A 24 -17.85 34.46 -14.19
C ALA A 24 -16.71 35.39 -14.64
N GLN A 25 -15.47 35.00 -14.40
CA GLN A 25 -14.31 35.71 -14.94
C GLN A 25 -13.80 35.01 -16.20
N ASP A 26 -13.99 35.76 -17.28
CA ASP A 26 -13.18 35.90 -18.49
C ASP A 26 -12.05 34.91 -18.76
N SER A 27 -12.18 34.28 -19.93
CA SER A 27 -11.24 34.42 -21.05
C SER A 27 -9.75 34.34 -20.75
N HIS A 28 -9.21 33.12 -20.81
CA HIS A 28 -7.90 32.91 -21.41
C HIS A 28 -7.95 31.77 -22.44
N SER A 29 -8.09 32.19 -23.70
CA SER A 29 -7.73 31.37 -24.86
C SER A 29 -6.25 31.05 -24.80
N HIS A 30 -5.90 29.81 -24.50
CA HIS A 30 -4.63 29.24 -24.94
C HIS A 30 -4.89 28.41 -26.20
N THR A 31 -4.48 28.98 -27.33
CA THR A 31 -4.25 28.26 -28.58
C THR A 31 -3.27 27.12 -28.29
N GLN A 32 -3.76 25.87 -28.27
CA GLN A 32 -2.90 24.71 -28.41
C GLN A 32 -2.86 24.34 -29.88
N GLN A 33 -1.76 24.76 -30.49
CA GLN A 33 -1.36 24.45 -31.84
C GLN A 33 -1.31 22.92 -32.04
N GLU A 34 -2.22 22.42 -32.86
CA GLU A 34 -2.23 21.06 -33.38
C GLU A 34 -0.92 20.82 -34.16
N LYS A 35 -0.10 19.89 -33.68
CA LYS A 35 1.01 19.34 -34.46
C LYS A 35 0.56 17.98 -35.00
N GLN A 36 -0.04 18.00 -36.19
CA GLN A 36 -0.17 16.82 -37.03
C GLN A 36 1.17 16.48 -37.67
N GLY A 37 1.45 15.18 -37.78
CA GLY A 37 2.52 14.60 -38.59
C GLY A 37 3.64 13.99 -37.74
N GLN A 38 4.04 12.73 -37.91
CA GLN A 38 3.81 11.77 -38.98
C GLN A 38 3.92 10.35 -38.41
N GLN A 39 2.93 9.54 -38.76
CA GLN A 39 3.01 8.09 -38.75
C GLN A 39 3.89 7.67 -39.95
N GLN A 40 4.98 6.96 -39.68
CA GLN A 40 5.74 6.26 -40.72
C GLN A 40 5.63 4.76 -40.48
N ASP A 41 4.77 4.19 -41.32
CA ASP A 41 4.87 2.86 -41.90
C ASP A 41 6.33 2.49 -42.20
N GLN A 42 6.82 1.41 -41.58
CA GLN A 42 7.84 0.56 -42.19
C GLN A 42 7.47 -0.91 -41.98
N LYS A 43 6.68 -1.39 -42.93
CA LYS A 43 6.58 -2.81 -43.30
C LYS A 43 7.95 -3.24 -43.84
N HIS A 44 8.65 -4.09 -43.09
CA HIS A 44 9.70 -4.94 -43.68
C HIS A 44 9.35 -6.41 -43.44
N GLU A 45 9.08 -7.07 -44.56
CA GLU A 45 8.87 -8.49 -44.69
C GLU A 45 10.09 -9.06 -45.40
N HIS A 46 10.82 -9.96 -44.74
CA HIS A 46 11.49 -11.07 -45.41
C HIS A 46 11.70 -12.18 -44.41
N GLY A 47 11.02 -13.30 -44.64
CA GLY A 47 11.29 -14.54 -43.93
C GLY A 47 12.59 -15.16 -44.41
N GLN A 48 13.29 -15.84 -43.51
CA GLN A 48 13.90 -17.13 -43.85
C GLN A 48 14.22 -17.93 -42.60
N MET A 49 13.65 -19.14 -42.54
CA MET A 49 14.06 -20.21 -41.65
C MET A 49 15.47 -20.65 -42.03
N HIS A 50 16.41 -20.55 -41.09
CA HIS A 50 17.62 -21.36 -41.12
C HIS A 50 17.86 -21.96 -39.74
N LYS A 51 17.45 -23.22 -39.59
CA LYS A 51 18.09 -24.12 -38.63
C LYS A 51 19.50 -24.39 -39.15
N HIS A 52 20.50 -23.97 -38.39
CA HIS A 52 21.82 -24.58 -38.50
C HIS A 52 22.45 -24.63 -37.11
N GLU A 53 22.40 -25.82 -36.52
CA GLU A 53 23.33 -26.21 -35.48
C GLU A 53 24.73 -26.24 -36.11
N HIS A 54 25.65 -25.44 -35.59
CA HIS A 54 27.06 -25.61 -35.87
C HIS A 54 27.87 -25.43 -34.59
N MET A 55 28.42 -26.56 -34.16
CA MET A 55 29.44 -26.67 -33.13
C MET A 55 30.75 -26.09 -33.67
N HIS A 56 31.20 -24.97 -33.11
CA HIS A 56 32.59 -24.54 -33.26
C HIS A 56 33.24 -24.29 -31.90
N LYS A 57 34.14 -25.23 -31.61
CA LYS A 57 35.04 -25.32 -30.49
C LYS A 57 36.31 -24.55 -30.85
N HIS A 58 36.52 -23.36 -30.30
CA HIS A 58 37.83 -22.71 -30.29
C HIS A 58 38.21 -22.33 -28.88
N GLY A 59 39.19 -23.08 -28.36
CA GLY A 59 39.81 -22.83 -27.08
C GLY A 59 40.82 -21.70 -27.20
N HIS A 60 40.76 -20.78 -26.25
CA HIS A 60 41.88 -19.94 -25.89
C HIS A 60 42.23 -20.23 -24.43
N LYS A 61 43.33 -20.97 -24.24
CA LYS A 61 44.00 -21.10 -22.95
C LYS A 61 44.65 -19.76 -22.62
N HIS A 62 44.33 -19.20 -21.46
CA HIS A 62 45.28 -18.41 -20.70
C HIS A 62 45.46 -19.05 -19.34
N GLN A 63 46.64 -19.65 -19.15
CA GLN A 63 47.18 -19.96 -17.84
C GLN A 63 47.49 -18.65 -17.12
N LYS A 64 47.06 -18.52 -15.87
CA LYS A 64 47.95 -18.09 -14.79
C LYS A 64 47.56 -18.84 -13.52
N GLU A 65 48.50 -19.67 -13.09
CA GLU A 65 48.54 -20.22 -11.75
C GLU A 65 48.63 -19.08 -10.74
N GLY A 66 47.79 -19.17 -9.71
CA GLY A 66 47.80 -18.31 -8.55
C GLY A 66 47.21 -19.10 -7.41
N THR A 67 48.08 -19.82 -6.71
CA THR A 67 47.76 -20.51 -5.46
C THR A 67 47.23 -19.48 -4.46
N LYS A 68 45.91 -19.39 -4.33
CA LYS A 68 45.25 -18.84 -3.15
C LYS A 68 44.40 -19.95 -2.57
N THR A 69 44.83 -20.41 -1.42
CA THR A 69 44.08 -21.14 -0.40
C THR A 69 42.58 -20.95 -0.59
N ALA A 70 41.87 -22.03 -0.93
CA ALA A 70 40.43 -22.05 -0.93
C ALA A 70 39.95 -21.87 0.51
N THR A 71 39.73 -20.63 0.91
CA THR A 71 38.83 -20.31 2.01
C THR A 71 37.49 -20.94 1.65
N PRO A 72 36.87 -21.76 2.52
CA PRO A 72 35.51 -22.20 2.30
C PRO A 72 34.68 -20.96 1.98
N ALA A 73 34.03 -20.97 0.83
CA ALA A 73 33.04 -19.95 0.50
C ALA A 73 32.11 -19.87 1.69
N ALA A 74 32.15 -18.75 2.41
CA ALA A 74 31.18 -18.47 3.45
C ALA A 74 29.83 -18.54 2.75
N THR A 75 29.04 -19.55 3.12
CA THR A 75 27.61 -19.57 2.86
C THR A 75 27.10 -18.17 3.18
N PRO A 76 26.40 -17.46 2.27
CA PRO A 76 25.82 -16.19 2.65
C PRO A 76 24.94 -16.49 3.85
N ALA A 77 25.28 -15.91 5.00
CA ALA A 77 24.39 -15.94 6.14
C ALA A 77 23.11 -15.31 5.62
N THR A 78 22.06 -16.11 5.45
CA THR A 78 20.71 -15.59 5.30
C THR A 78 20.44 -14.86 6.60
N ASN A 79 20.82 -13.59 6.67
CA ASN A 79 20.56 -12.76 7.83
C ASN A 79 19.07 -12.45 7.77
N THR A 80 18.27 -13.41 8.22
CA THR A 80 16.81 -13.38 8.36
C THR A 80 16.41 -12.51 9.54
N GLN A 81 17.19 -11.48 9.86
CA GLN A 81 16.92 -10.64 11.01
C GLN A 81 15.77 -9.72 10.66
N LYS A 82 14.62 -9.95 11.29
CA LYS A 82 13.48 -9.04 11.23
C LYS A 82 13.83 -7.75 11.98
N TRP A 83 13.27 -6.63 11.53
CA TRP A 83 13.33 -5.37 12.24
C TRP A 83 12.48 -5.44 13.52
N SER A 84 12.94 -4.86 14.62
CA SER A 84 12.11 -4.79 15.83
C SER A 84 10.91 -3.88 15.59
N ALA A 85 9.70 -4.34 15.95
CA ALA A 85 8.52 -3.50 15.96
C ALA A 85 8.37 -2.82 17.34
N ASP A 86 8.47 -1.49 17.36
CA ASP A 86 8.23 -0.73 18.59
C ASP A 86 6.75 -0.82 19.04
N ALA A 87 6.45 -0.26 20.22
CA ALA A 87 5.11 -0.36 20.78
C ALA A 87 4.03 0.33 19.92
N ASP A 88 4.36 1.46 19.30
CA ASP A 88 3.42 2.25 18.50
C ASP A 88 3.15 1.57 17.15
N LEU A 89 4.18 0.97 16.54
CA LEU A 89 4.01 0.17 15.33
C LEU A 89 3.15 -1.06 15.59
N ARG A 90 3.44 -1.81 16.65
CA ARG A 90 2.66 -3.00 17.03
C ARG A 90 1.20 -2.64 17.28
N LYS A 91 0.94 -1.52 17.96
CA LYS A 91 -0.42 -1.04 18.20
C LYS A 91 -1.13 -0.70 16.88
N GLY A 92 -0.51 0.13 16.04
CA GLY A 92 -1.13 0.55 14.77
C GLY A 92 -1.38 -0.62 13.83
N MET A 93 -0.45 -1.58 13.74
CA MET A 93 -0.64 -2.78 12.93
C MET A 93 -1.73 -3.68 13.51
N ALA A 94 -1.84 -3.82 14.83
CA ALA A 94 -2.98 -4.52 15.43
C ALA A 94 -4.33 -3.87 15.08
N ASP A 95 -4.41 -2.55 15.10
CA ASP A 95 -5.63 -1.82 14.69
C ASP A 95 -5.96 -2.05 13.20
N VAL A 96 -4.94 -2.06 12.33
CA VAL A 96 -5.09 -2.41 10.89
C VAL A 96 -5.62 -3.83 10.74
N HIS A 97 -5.06 -4.81 11.45
CA HIS A 97 -5.49 -6.21 11.37
C HIS A 97 -6.96 -6.35 11.77
N ALA A 98 -7.35 -5.78 12.90
CA ALA A 98 -8.73 -5.82 13.39
C ALA A 98 -9.72 -5.20 12.38
N ALA A 99 -9.35 -4.08 11.74
CA ALA A 99 -10.20 -3.47 10.72
C ALA A 99 -10.30 -4.33 9.45
N LEU A 100 -9.24 -5.02 9.05
CA LEU A 100 -9.25 -5.96 7.91
C LEU A 100 -10.05 -7.23 8.19
N ASP A 101 -10.03 -7.72 9.42
CA ASP A 101 -10.86 -8.85 9.85
C ASP A 101 -12.34 -8.48 9.81
N ASP A 102 -12.70 -7.30 10.31
CA ASP A 102 -14.06 -6.77 10.25
C ASP A 102 -14.56 -6.62 8.80
N LEU A 103 -13.67 -6.21 7.87
CA LEU A 103 -14.02 -6.07 6.45
C LEU A 103 -14.40 -7.40 5.77
N ARG A 104 -14.07 -8.56 6.35
CA ARG A 104 -14.57 -9.86 5.87
C ARG A 104 -16.09 -9.92 5.90
N HIS A 105 -16.74 -9.26 6.87
CA HIS A 105 -18.19 -9.18 6.91
C HIS A 105 -18.77 -8.40 5.73
N HIS A 106 -18.03 -7.43 5.19
CA HIS A 106 -18.46 -6.70 4.00
C HIS A 106 -18.41 -7.58 2.76
N GLU A 107 -17.32 -8.34 2.58
CA GLU A 107 -17.18 -9.31 1.48
C GLU A 107 -18.25 -10.42 1.53
N MET A 108 -18.71 -10.78 2.73
CA MET A 108 -19.81 -11.74 2.92
C MET A 108 -21.21 -11.10 2.79
N GLY A 109 -21.32 -9.79 2.55
CA GLY A 109 -22.60 -9.08 2.46
C GLY A 109 -23.31 -8.85 3.80
N HIS A 110 -22.62 -9.07 4.93
CA HIS A 110 -23.14 -8.91 6.29
C HIS A 110 -22.83 -7.53 6.91
N MET A 111 -22.08 -6.69 6.20
CA MET A 111 -21.76 -5.31 6.60
C MET A 111 -22.17 -4.33 5.49
N PRO A 112 -22.89 -3.24 5.79
CA PRO A 112 -23.29 -2.25 4.79
C PRO A 112 -22.11 -1.37 4.36
N ALA A 113 -22.23 -0.76 3.17
CA ALA A 113 -21.19 0.05 2.53
C ALA A 113 -20.63 1.19 3.40
N ASN A 114 -21.48 1.87 4.18
CA ASN A 114 -21.03 2.95 5.06
C ASN A 114 -20.13 2.45 6.19
N MET A 115 -20.39 1.25 6.72
CA MET A 115 -19.55 0.63 7.75
C MET A 115 -18.22 0.14 7.16
N ALA A 116 -18.21 -0.34 5.93
CA ALA A 116 -16.97 -0.67 5.22
C ALA A 116 -16.10 0.58 4.98
N ALA A 117 -16.70 1.69 4.56
CA ALA A 117 -16.01 2.98 4.46
C ALA A 117 -15.45 3.45 5.81
N GLU A 118 -16.19 3.24 6.91
CA GLU A 118 -15.71 3.51 8.26
C GLU A 118 -14.48 2.65 8.61
N ARG A 119 -14.48 1.35 8.26
CA ARG A 119 -13.31 0.47 8.48
C ARG A 119 -12.10 0.90 7.67
N ALA A 120 -12.30 1.30 6.42
CA ALA A 120 -11.24 1.91 5.61
C ALA A 120 -10.68 3.18 6.27
N GLY A 121 -11.56 4.03 6.83
CA GLY A 121 -11.15 5.19 7.63
C GLY A 121 -10.30 4.83 8.86
N LYS A 122 -10.67 3.78 9.60
CA LYS A 122 -9.87 3.31 10.74
C LYS A 122 -8.47 2.84 10.33
N ILE A 123 -8.34 2.24 9.14
CA ILE A 123 -7.04 1.86 8.58
C ILE A 123 -6.21 3.12 8.26
N GLU A 124 -6.81 4.14 7.64
CA GLU A 124 -6.13 5.43 7.40
C GLU A 124 -5.66 6.08 8.71
N ASP A 125 -6.50 6.08 9.75
CA ASP A 125 -6.18 6.65 11.07
C ASP A 125 -5.04 5.86 11.75
N ALA A 126 -5.04 4.54 11.64
CA ALA A 126 -3.97 3.69 12.17
C ALA A 126 -2.64 3.94 11.44
N VAL A 127 -2.65 4.10 10.11
CA VAL A 127 -1.45 4.47 9.34
C VAL A 127 -0.94 5.85 9.75
N ALA A 128 -1.85 6.84 9.89
CA ALA A 128 -1.47 8.17 10.36
C ALA A 128 -0.86 8.13 11.77
N TYR A 129 -1.41 7.32 12.67
CA TYR A 129 -0.86 7.09 14.00
C TYR A 129 0.55 6.49 13.93
N ILE A 130 0.77 5.46 13.10
CA ILE A 130 2.07 4.82 12.92
C ILE A 130 3.11 5.86 12.51
N ILE A 131 2.83 6.64 11.46
CA ILE A 131 3.74 7.67 10.95
C ILE A 131 4.07 8.73 12.01
N ALA A 132 3.09 9.11 12.82
CA ALA A 132 3.26 10.17 13.81
C ALA A 132 4.02 9.74 15.07
N ASN A 133 3.95 8.45 15.44
CA ASN A 133 4.40 8.00 16.77
C ASN A 133 5.55 6.98 16.75
N CYS A 134 5.70 6.19 15.69
CA CYS A 134 6.72 5.14 15.63
C CYS A 134 8.14 5.73 15.63
N LYS A 135 9.07 5.00 16.23
CA LYS A 135 10.48 5.41 16.44
C LYS A 135 11.43 4.38 15.86
N LEU A 136 11.21 4.06 14.59
CA LEU A 136 12.04 3.13 13.85
C LEU A 136 13.38 3.76 13.46
N THR A 137 14.38 2.91 13.22
CA THR A 137 15.59 3.34 12.52
C THR A 137 15.24 3.69 11.06
N PRO A 138 16.03 4.54 10.38
CA PRO A 138 15.73 4.92 9.00
C PRO A 138 15.54 3.73 8.04
N ASP A 139 16.34 2.66 8.18
CA ASP A 139 16.21 1.48 7.31
C ASP A 139 14.94 0.67 7.60
N ALA A 140 14.55 0.56 8.87
CA ALA A 140 13.30 -0.10 9.25
C ALA A 140 12.08 0.72 8.79
N ASP A 141 12.13 2.04 8.90
CA ASP A 141 11.10 2.94 8.39
C ASP A 141 10.96 2.86 6.86
N ALA A 142 12.07 2.82 6.13
CA ALA A 142 12.07 2.62 4.68
C ALA A 142 11.48 1.25 4.27
N ALA A 143 11.67 0.21 5.09
CA ALA A 143 11.01 -1.08 4.90
C ALA A 143 9.50 -0.99 5.18
N LEU A 144 9.11 -0.31 6.26
CA LEU A 144 7.71 -0.09 6.63
C LEU A 144 6.93 0.68 5.56
N HIS A 145 7.54 1.71 4.95
CA HIS A 145 6.92 2.49 3.88
C HIS A 145 6.45 1.64 2.68
N LYS A 146 7.14 0.52 2.39
CA LYS A 146 6.74 -0.41 1.31
C LYS A 146 5.45 -1.17 1.63
N ILE A 147 5.05 -1.21 2.90
CA ILE A 147 3.83 -1.84 3.40
C ILE A 147 2.73 -0.79 3.54
N ILE A 148 3.01 0.32 4.24
CA ILE A 148 1.96 1.29 4.62
C ILE A 148 1.51 2.16 3.44
N LEU A 149 2.35 2.42 2.43
CA LEU A 149 1.94 3.19 1.25
C LEU A 149 0.86 2.49 0.41
N PRO A 150 1.04 1.22 -0.04
CA PRO A 150 -0.02 0.52 -0.77
C PRO A 150 -1.24 0.26 0.11
N LEU A 151 -1.06 0.00 1.42
CA LEU A 151 -2.17 -0.12 2.38
C LEU A 151 -3.03 1.16 2.42
N GLN A 152 -2.39 2.32 2.59
CA GLN A 152 -3.06 3.63 2.61
C GLN A 152 -3.82 3.89 1.31
N SER A 153 -3.20 3.60 0.16
CA SER A 153 -3.82 3.80 -1.15
C SER A 153 -5.06 2.92 -1.35
N ALA A 154 -4.99 1.65 -0.94
CA ALA A 154 -6.12 0.74 -1.02
C ALA A 154 -7.25 1.11 -0.03
N ALA A 155 -6.91 1.53 1.20
CA ALA A 155 -7.90 2.05 2.15
C ALA A 155 -8.65 3.26 1.57
N GLN A 156 -7.94 4.22 0.97
CA GLN A 156 -8.54 5.38 0.31
C GLN A 156 -9.49 5.00 -0.82
N ARG A 157 -9.13 3.99 -1.62
CA ARG A 157 -10.01 3.45 -2.68
C ARG A 157 -11.31 2.91 -2.10
N LEU A 158 -11.22 2.03 -1.09
CA LEU A 158 -12.40 1.44 -0.47
C LEU A 158 -13.28 2.49 0.23
N LYS A 159 -12.66 3.47 0.89
CA LYS A 159 -13.38 4.57 1.54
C LYS A 159 -14.16 5.42 0.53
N LYS A 160 -13.57 5.65 -0.65
CA LYS A 160 -14.19 6.41 -1.74
C LYS A 160 -15.29 5.61 -2.46
N ASP A 161 -15.04 4.33 -2.69
CA ASP A 161 -15.96 3.41 -3.35
C ASP A 161 -16.04 2.10 -2.56
N PRO A 162 -17.02 1.97 -1.65
CA PRO A 162 -17.21 0.74 -0.88
C PRO A 162 -17.53 -0.48 -1.72
N ALA A 163 -17.88 -0.34 -3.01
CA ALA A 163 -18.10 -1.49 -3.89
C ALA A 163 -16.78 -2.06 -4.45
N ASP A 164 -15.64 -1.38 -4.28
CA ASP A 164 -14.31 -1.84 -4.72
C ASP A 164 -13.77 -2.97 -3.81
N MET A 165 -14.32 -4.18 -3.96
CA MET A 165 -13.85 -5.36 -3.19
C MET A 165 -12.37 -5.67 -3.44
N ALA A 166 -11.85 -5.31 -4.62
CA ALA A 166 -10.44 -5.51 -4.94
C ALA A 166 -9.52 -4.64 -4.06
N ALA A 167 -10.01 -3.53 -3.50
CA ALA A 167 -9.27 -2.75 -2.52
C ALA A 167 -9.06 -3.51 -1.20
N ILE A 168 -10.03 -4.34 -0.75
CA ILE A 168 -9.88 -5.17 0.45
C ILE A 168 -8.77 -6.19 0.26
N ALA A 169 -8.76 -6.88 -0.88
CA ALA A 169 -7.69 -7.81 -1.24
C ALA A 169 -6.32 -7.11 -1.29
N ALA A 170 -6.24 -5.92 -1.92
CA ALA A 170 -5.01 -5.15 -2.00
C ALA A 170 -4.47 -4.72 -0.62
N MET A 171 -5.35 -4.40 0.35
CA MET A 171 -4.92 -4.10 1.71
C MET A 171 -4.33 -5.34 2.41
N ARG A 172 -4.92 -6.53 2.21
CA ARG A 172 -4.36 -7.79 2.74
C ARG A 172 -3.00 -8.10 2.12
N ASP A 173 -2.88 -7.95 0.81
CA ASP A 173 -1.62 -8.17 0.10
C ASP A 173 -0.51 -7.23 0.59
N ALA A 174 -0.85 -5.97 0.85
CA ALA A 174 0.10 -4.98 1.37
C ALA A 174 0.70 -5.42 2.71
N VAL A 175 -0.12 -5.94 3.64
CA VAL A 175 0.33 -6.34 4.98
C VAL A 175 0.86 -7.77 5.06
N ALA A 176 0.65 -8.60 4.03
CA ALA A 176 0.98 -10.03 4.06
C ALA A 176 2.45 -10.34 4.40
N ASN A 177 3.38 -9.47 4.00
CA ASN A 177 4.81 -9.67 4.24
C ASN A 177 5.32 -9.02 5.55
N TYR A 178 4.47 -8.29 6.28
CA TYR A 178 4.81 -7.66 7.56
C TYR A 178 5.44 -8.64 8.57
N PRO A 179 4.86 -9.83 8.87
CA PRO A 179 5.43 -10.74 9.87
C PRO A 179 6.76 -11.36 9.45
N ARG A 180 7.15 -11.25 8.17
CA ARG A 180 8.47 -11.70 7.68
C ARG A 180 9.53 -10.60 7.79
N GLN A 181 9.11 -9.34 7.87
CA GLN A 181 10.00 -8.18 7.91
C GLN A 181 10.15 -7.60 9.32
N PHE A 182 9.09 -7.67 10.12
CA PHE A 182 9.03 -7.10 11.46
C PHE A 182 8.79 -8.18 12.52
N ASP A 183 9.51 -8.05 13.64
CA ASP A 183 9.33 -8.88 14.82
C ASP A 183 8.18 -8.33 15.67
N ASP A 184 6.97 -8.78 15.31
CA ASP A 184 5.73 -8.48 16.01
C ASP A 184 5.05 -9.79 16.46
N PRO A 185 5.23 -10.18 17.74
CA PRO A 185 4.63 -11.40 18.26
C PRO A 185 3.10 -11.37 18.26
N LEU A 186 2.49 -10.19 18.42
CA LEU A 186 1.04 -10.05 18.49
C LEU A 186 0.41 -10.29 17.11
N TRP A 187 1.04 -9.76 16.06
CA TRP A 187 0.62 -10.02 14.69
C TRP A 187 0.72 -11.52 14.33
N SER A 188 1.80 -12.17 14.73
CA SER A 188 2.02 -13.58 14.42
C SER A 188 1.02 -14.51 15.12
N ALA A 189 0.55 -14.13 16.31
CA ALA A 189 -0.49 -14.87 17.04
C ALA A 189 -1.85 -14.76 16.34
N ALA A 190 -2.29 -13.54 16.00
CA ALA A 190 -3.58 -13.30 15.36
C ALA A 190 -3.73 -14.00 14.00
N ALA A 191 -2.64 -14.19 13.25
CA ALA A 191 -2.67 -14.88 11.95
C ALA A 191 -2.80 -16.42 12.05
N SER A 192 -2.71 -16.99 13.24
CA SER A 192 -2.78 -18.44 13.47
C SER A 192 -4.16 -18.92 13.97
N GLU A 193 -5.09 -17.99 14.16
CA GLU A 193 -6.47 -18.20 14.61
C GLU A 193 -7.46 -18.09 13.45
#